data_AF-A0A964KM18-F1
#
_entry.id   AF-A0A964KM18-F1
#
_cell.length_a   1.000
_cell.length_b   1.000
_cell.length_c   1.000
_cell.angle_alpha   90.00
_cell.angle_beta   90.00
_cell.angle_gamma   90.00
#
_symmetry.space_group_name_H-M   'P 1'
#
loop_
_entity.id
_entity.type
_entity.pdbx_description
1 polymer ?
#
loop_
_entity_poly.entity_id
_entity_poly.type
_entity_poly.pdbx_seq_one_letter_code
_entity_poly.pdbx_strand_id
1 'polypeptide(L)' 'DISGNGQTEAAHGLCTAIRAADREHFMVPNVGHYGIFSGRRWRESICPRIRMFIRRYE' A
#
# COMPACT_ATOMS: atom_id res chain seq x y z
N ASP A 1 5.61 -14.10 9.78
CA ASP A 1 5.26 -12.94 8.95
C ASP A 1 5.62 -11.70 9.74
N ILE A 2 6.43 -10.78 9.19
CA ILE A 2 6.97 -9.62 9.92
C ILE A 2 5.94 -8.47 9.97
N SER A 3 4.96 -8.47 9.07
CA SER A 3 3.93 -7.44 8.97
C SER A 3 2.55 -8.05 9.23
N GLY A 4 1.95 -7.73 10.39
CA GLY A 4 0.55 -8.05 10.67
C GLY A 4 -0.40 -7.07 9.96
N ASN A 5 -1.64 -7.50 9.70
CA ASN A 5 -2.68 -6.63 9.16
C ASN A 5 -2.84 -5.38 10.04
N GLY A 6 -2.97 -4.21 9.41
CA GLY A 6 -3.19 -2.93 10.10
C GLY A 6 -1.94 -2.19 10.58
N GLN A 7 -0.74 -2.81 10.55
CA GLN A 7 0.49 -2.12 11.00
C GLN A 7 0.78 -0.85 10.18
N THR A 8 0.62 -0.92 8.86
CA THR A 8 0.81 0.25 7.98
C THR A 8 -0.37 1.21 7.98
N GLU A 9 -1.57 0.74 8.37
CA GLU A 9 -2.76 1.58 8.47
C GLU A 9 -2.64 2.58 9.63
N ALA A 10 -2.00 2.20 10.73
CA ALA A 10 -1.75 3.08 11.87
C ALA A 10 -1.01 4.37 11.49
N ALA A 11 -0.13 4.33 10.47
CA ALA A 11 0.58 5.51 9.98
C ALA A 11 -0.38 6.59 9.45
N HIS A 12 -1.55 6.21 8.91
CA HIS A 12 -2.55 7.18 8.49
C HIS A 12 -3.08 8.01 9.66
N GLY A 13 -3.19 7.44 10.85
CA GLY A 13 -3.59 8.17 12.06
C GLY A 13 -2.49 9.11 12.57
N LEU A 14 -1.23 8.71 12.44
CA LEU A 14 -0.07 9.47 12.94
C LEU A 14 0.31 10.65 12.04
N CYS A 15 0.18 10.51 10.71
CA CYS A 15 0.58 11.51 9.74
C CYS A 15 -0.49 12.61 9.52
N THR A 16 -0.88 13.31 10.58
CA THR A 16 -2.00 14.28 10.58
C THR A 16 -1.83 15.46 9.62
N ALA A 17 -0.60 15.85 9.29
CA ALA A 17 -0.29 16.94 8.36
C ALA A 17 -0.62 16.62 6.88
N ILE A 18 -0.79 15.35 6.51
CA ILE A 18 -1.17 14.94 5.15
C ILE A 18 -2.69 15.02 5.01
N ARG A 19 -3.24 15.65 3.98
CA ARG A 19 -4.70 15.71 3.81
C ARG A 19 -5.29 14.31 3.63
N ALA A 20 -6.50 14.07 4.11
CA ALA A 20 -7.15 12.76 3.97
C ALA A 20 -7.27 12.31 2.49
N ALA A 21 -7.50 13.24 1.57
CA ALA A 21 -7.55 12.99 0.13
C ALA A 21 -6.21 12.55 -0.48
N ASP A 22 -5.09 12.79 0.23
CA ASP A 22 -3.74 12.41 -0.20
C ASP A 22 -3.26 11.10 0.40
N ARG A 23 -4.16 10.36 1.04
CA ARG A 23 -3.88 9.09 1.68
C ARG A 23 -4.63 7.98 0.96
N GLU A 24 -3.97 6.85 0.73
CA GLU A 24 -4.59 5.68 0.10
C GLU A 24 -4.20 4.41 0.86
N HIS A 25 -5.20 3.64 1.29
CA HIS A 25 -4.99 2.33 1.93
C HIS A 25 -5.34 1.22 0.95
N PHE A 26 -4.52 0.18 0.89
CA PHE A 26 -4.76 -1.00 0.06
C PHE A 26 -4.36 -2.28 0.79
N MET A 27 -5.36 -3.08 1.16
CA MET A 27 -5.12 -4.42 1.69
C MET A 27 -5.23 -5.43 0.55
N VAL A 28 -4.15 -6.15 0.27
CA VAL A 28 -4.11 -7.18 -0.78
C VAL A 28 -4.60 -8.50 -0.16
N PRO A 29 -5.75 -9.05 -0.58
CA PRO A 29 -6.27 -10.28 0.02
C PRO A 29 -5.37 -11.46 -0.34
N ASN A 30 -5.17 -12.46 0.54
CA ASN A 30 -4.53 -13.75 0.24
C ASN A 30 -3.05 -13.69 -0.23
N VAL A 31 -2.27 -12.71 0.21
CA VAL A 31 -0.84 -12.60 -0.13
C VAL A 31 0.01 -12.79 1.13
N GLY A 32 1.10 -13.54 1.03
CA GLY A 32 2.10 -13.61 2.10
C GLY A 32 3.07 -12.44 2.05
N HIS A 33 3.89 -12.28 3.09
CA HIS A 33 4.88 -11.20 3.24
C HIS A 33 5.63 -10.84 1.94
N TYR A 34 6.27 -11.81 1.28
CA TYR A 34 7.07 -11.53 0.08
C TYR A 34 6.26 -11.31 -1.20
N GLY A 35 5.00 -11.76 -1.22
CA GLY A 35 4.11 -11.57 -2.37
C GLY A 35 3.68 -10.13 -2.56
N ILE A 36 3.88 -9.25 -1.56
CA ILE A 36 3.64 -7.81 -1.70
C ILE A 36 4.77 -7.06 -2.39
N PHE A 37 5.92 -7.71 -2.63
CA PHE A 37 7.09 -7.11 -3.27
C PHE A 37 7.52 -7.84 -4.55
N SER A 38 6.96 -9.02 -4.82
CA SER A 38 7.42 -9.88 -5.91
C SER A 38 6.30 -10.81 -6.44
N GLY A 39 6.57 -11.44 -7.58
CA GLY A 39 5.67 -12.42 -8.18
C GLY A 39 4.47 -11.82 -8.92
N ARG A 40 3.46 -12.66 -9.18
CA ARG A 40 2.31 -12.33 -10.04
C ARG A 40 1.47 -11.19 -9.48
N ARG A 41 1.08 -11.27 -8.21
CA ARG A 41 0.26 -10.25 -7.51
C ARG A 41 0.95 -8.89 -7.46
N TRP A 42 2.26 -8.87 -7.24
CA TRP A 42 3.03 -7.63 -7.34
C TRP A 42 2.93 -6.99 -8.73
N ARG A 43 3.20 -7.76 -9.79
CA ARG A 43 3.23 -7.25 -11.16
C ARG A 43 1.85 -6.82 -11.66
N GLU A 44 0.81 -7.59 -11.34
CA GLU A 44 -0.53 -7.41 -11.88
C GLU A 44 -1.41 -6.48 -11.03
N SER A 45 -1.16 -6.35 -9.73
CA SER A 45 -2.06 -5.61 -8.83
C SER A 45 -1.37 -4.49 -8.05
N ILE A 46 -0.25 -4.77 -7.40
CA ILE A 46 0.34 -3.84 -6.41
C ILE A 46 1.19 -2.76 -7.07
N CYS A 47 2.15 -3.16 -7.91
CA CYS A 47 3.07 -2.24 -8.58
C CYS A 47 2.34 -1.22 -9.49
N PRO A 48 1.32 -1.60 -10.28
CA PRO A 48 0.53 -0.62 -11.05
C PRO A 48 -0.16 0.42 -10.16
N ARG A 49 -0.69 0.01 -8.99
CA ARG A 49 -1.37 0.92 -8.06
C ARG A 49 -0.41 1.94 -7.45
N ILE A 50 0.78 1.49 -7.03
CA ILE A 50 1.84 2.39 -6.54
C ILE A 50 2.25 3.39 -7.63
N ARG A 51 2.45 2.92 -8.87
CA ARG A 51 2.79 3.79 -10.00
C ARG A 51 1.70 4.83 -10.27
N MET A 52 0.43 4.42 -10.23
CA MET A 52 -0.70 5.34 -10.41
C MET A 52 -0.76 6.37 -9.28
N PHE A 53 -0.52 5.96 -8.04
CA PHE A 53 -0.48 6.87 -6.90
C PHE A 53 0.61 7.93 -7.08
N ILE A 54 1.84 7.53 -7.42
CA ILE A 54 2.96 8.47 -7.65
C ILE A 54 2.61 9.46 -8.77
N ARG A 55 2.13 8.96 -9.91
CA ARG A 55 1.75 9.78 -11.08
C ARG A 55 0.62 10.78 -10.81
N ARG A 56 -0.15 10.63 -9.73
CA ARG A 56 -1.17 11.62 -9.33
C ARG A 56 -0.56 12.90 -8.78
N TYR A 57 0.70 12.84 -8.32
CA TYR A 57 1.42 13.92 -7.65
C TYR A 57 2.69 14.38 -8.38
N GLU A 58 3.00 13.78 -9.52
CA GLU A 58 3.95 14.32 -10.52
C GLU A 58 3.24 15.40 -11.36
#